data_AF-A0A1Z3N353-F1
#
_entry.id   AF-A0A1Z3N353-F1
#
_cell.length_a   1.000
_cell.length_b   1.000
_cell.length_c   1.000
_cell.angle_alpha   90.00
_cell.angle_beta   90.00
_cell.angle_gamma   90.00
#
_symmetry.space_group_name_H-M   'P 1'
#
loop_
_entity.id
_entity.type
_entity.pdbx_description
1 polymer ?
#
loop_
_entity_poly.entity_id
_entity_poly.type
_entity_poly.pdbx_seq_one_letter_code
_entity_poly.pdbx_strand_id
1 'polypeptide(L)'
;MALISCLTRPDGLQGVFSCLSIGQGLSGFLVLIILLVGWLVIQYLAEARRVRRTREARPGIPVPPAQFGNARHASAVHDFANQNYYQVMLAEMEKALFSAGYELTQDASRCTRLANADRRDISRKVTSVRHRYMTPLLSEQAMNDSIDDAMRNGSAVEWLNMLIWGSEREGWYITRSQDENSTRLTDWQKQMWPVRQVSIIVTSDTLVITRDLVRGLNEAVKRMSHTPFPENDNMPELSDVPVTSPGLQVTLERQLCTTPPGFFSEVAGRNVPEALTRMIAVPQDEEKRVVAVFAQITSPRSTEMLTLYLNAAAERISAGEAHGADYDDDNGYAFIVTRTLKPH
;
A
#
# COMPACT_ATOMS: atom_id res chain seq x y z
N MET A 1 29.23 26.99 -26.27
CA MET A 1 29.40 27.66 -24.96
C MET A 1 29.20 29.19 -24.99
N ALA A 2 28.40 29.75 -25.91
CA ALA A 2 28.07 31.19 -25.92
C ALA A 2 26.63 31.51 -25.44
N LEU A 3 25.75 30.50 -25.29
CA LEU A 3 24.34 30.69 -24.95
C LEU A 3 24.04 30.85 -23.45
N ILE A 4 24.99 30.49 -22.57
CA ILE A 4 24.76 30.49 -21.11
C ILE A 4 25.18 31.84 -20.47
N SER A 5 25.94 32.67 -21.19
CA SER A 5 26.43 33.97 -20.71
C SER A 5 25.39 35.10 -20.76
N CYS A 6 24.22 34.91 -21.37
CA CYS A 6 23.21 35.97 -21.50
C CYS A 6 22.10 35.91 -20.45
N LEU A 7 22.05 34.85 -19.63
CA LEU A 7 20.97 34.63 -18.66
C LEU A 7 21.24 35.19 -17.25
N THR A 8 22.42 35.77 -17.02
CA THR A 8 22.87 36.15 -15.66
C THR A 8 23.13 37.66 -15.45
N ARG A 9 22.65 38.54 -16.33
CA ARG A 9 22.64 40.00 -16.08
C ARG A 9 21.23 40.53 -15.75
N PRO A 10 21.13 41.54 -14.87
CA PRO A 10 19.88 41.94 -14.22
C PRO A 10 18.93 42.78 -15.10
N ASP A 11 19.15 42.80 -16.42
CA ASP A 11 18.28 43.48 -17.38
C ASP A 11 17.47 42.44 -18.15
N GLY A 12 16.61 41.75 -17.39
CA GLY A 12 15.67 40.76 -17.91
C GLY A 12 14.76 41.37 -18.98
N LEU A 13 14.67 40.70 -20.13
CA LEU A 13 13.90 41.00 -21.34
C LEU A 13 14.54 41.91 -22.41
N GLN A 14 15.32 42.94 -22.10
CA GLN A 14 15.95 43.78 -23.15
C GLN A 14 17.13 43.09 -23.87
N GLY A 15 17.88 42.22 -23.17
CA GLY A 15 18.97 41.45 -23.77
C GLY A 15 18.51 40.38 -24.77
N VAL A 16 17.32 39.83 -24.58
CA VAL A 16 16.75 38.79 -25.48
C VAL A 16 16.34 39.40 -26.82
N PHE A 17 15.83 40.64 -26.82
CA PHE A 17 15.48 41.34 -28.06
C PHE A 17 16.71 41.76 -28.88
N SER A 18 17.84 42.07 -28.23
CA SER A 18 19.06 42.48 -28.95
C SER A 18 19.78 41.32 -29.64
N CYS A 19 19.69 40.10 -29.11
CA CYS A 19 20.25 38.91 -29.78
C CYS A 19 19.41 38.41 -30.97
N LEU A 20 18.15 38.84 -31.10
CA LEU A 20 17.29 38.51 -32.24
C LEU A 20 17.44 39.48 -33.42
N SER A 21 18.11 40.64 -33.24
CA SER A 21 18.19 41.67 -34.28
C SER A 21 19.50 41.68 -35.08
N ILE A 22 20.48 40.82 -34.79
CA ILE A 22 21.78 40.81 -35.47
C ILE A 22 22.07 39.41 -36.01
N GLY A 23 21.51 39.16 -37.20
CA GLY A 23 21.74 37.96 -38.00
C GLY A 23 20.78 36.81 -37.66
N GLN A 24 19.90 36.45 -38.59
CA GLN A 24 18.89 35.36 -38.51
C GLN A 24 17.46 35.75 -38.02
N GLY A 25 17.05 37.00 -38.24
CA GLY A 25 15.72 37.52 -37.88
C GLY A 25 14.52 36.90 -38.63
N LEU A 26 14.70 35.98 -39.58
CA LEU A 26 13.59 35.28 -40.25
C LEU A 26 13.42 33.84 -39.75
N SER A 27 14.52 33.12 -39.50
CA SER A 27 14.47 31.74 -39.02
C SER A 27 14.05 31.65 -37.55
N GLY A 28 14.50 32.57 -36.70
CA GLY A 28 14.09 32.61 -35.29
C GLY A 28 12.59 32.87 -35.12
N PHE A 29 12.04 33.80 -35.91
CA PHE A 29 10.60 34.08 -35.93
C PHE A 29 9.79 32.90 -36.48
N LEU A 30 10.28 32.22 -37.52
CA LEU A 30 9.65 31.02 -38.07
C LEU A 30 9.56 29.88 -37.03
N VAL A 31 10.63 29.64 -36.26
CA VAL A 31 10.63 28.62 -35.20
C VAL A 31 9.61 28.96 -34.11
N LEU A 32 9.52 30.23 -33.71
CA LEU A 32 8.55 30.70 -32.73
C LEU A 32 7.10 30.53 -33.22
N ILE A 33 6.83 30.83 -34.49
CA ILE A 33 5.52 30.62 -35.11
C ILE A 33 5.17 29.12 -35.15
N ILE A 34 6.12 28.25 -35.53
CA ILE A 34 5.89 26.79 -35.57
C ILE A 34 5.58 26.25 -34.18
N LEU A 35 6.30 26.69 -33.15
CA LEU A 35 6.06 26.30 -31.76
C LEU A 35 4.69 26.79 -31.27
N LEU A 36 4.29 28.02 -31.61
CA LEU A 36 2.97 28.57 -31.28
C LEU A 36 1.84 27.82 -31.97
N VAL A 37 1.99 27.51 -33.26
CA VAL A 37 1.01 26.72 -34.01
C VAL A 37 0.94 25.30 -33.46
N GLY A 38 2.08 24.67 -33.16
CA GLY A 38 2.12 23.35 -32.53
C GLY A 38 1.43 23.34 -31.15
N TRP A 39 1.68 24.35 -30.34
CA TRP A 39 1.02 24.55 -29.05
C TRP A 39 -0.50 24.74 -29.19
N LEU A 40 -0.94 25.58 -30.13
CA LEU A 40 -2.36 25.79 -30.44
C LEU A 40 -3.05 24.52 -30.95
N VAL A 41 -2.38 23.74 -31.78
CA VAL A 41 -2.89 22.43 -32.24
C VAL A 41 -3.02 21.45 -31.08
N ILE A 42 -2.04 21.39 -30.17
CA ILE A 42 -2.11 20.56 -28.96
C ILE A 42 -3.27 21.00 -28.07
N GLN A 43 -3.44 22.31 -27.85
CA GLN A 43 -4.56 22.84 -27.07
C GLN A 43 -5.91 22.54 -27.73
N TYR A 44 -6.03 22.74 -29.04
CA TYR A 44 -7.24 22.42 -29.80
C TYR A 44 -7.56 20.92 -29.74
N LEU A 45 -6.56 20.03 -29.84
CA LEU A 45 -6.75 18.59 -29.70
C LEU A 45 -7.13 18.19 -28.27
N ALA A 46 -6.56 18.85 -27.26
CA ALA A 46 -6.91 18.64 -25.86
C ALA A 46 -8.35 19.12 -25.55
N GLU A 47 -8.76 20.26 -26.10
CA GLU A 47 -10.14 20.76 -26.04
C GLU A 47 -11.09 19.86 -26.81
N ALA A 48 -10.74 19.40 -28.01
CA ALA A 48 -11.55 18.45 -28.77
C ALA A 48 -11.72 17.13 -28.01
N ARG A 49 -10.70 16.64 -27.30
CA ARG A 49 -10.80 15.48 -26.40
C ARG A 49 -11.72 15.77 -25.21
N ARG A 50 -11.63 16.95 -24.59
CA ARG A 50 -12.54 17.38 -23.50
C ARG A 50 -13.98 17.49 -24.00
N VAL A 51 -14.20 18.07 -25.19
CA VAL A 51 -15.52 18.19 -25.83
C VAL A 51 -16.10 16.83 -26.20
N ARG A 52 -15.29 15.88 -26.66
CA ARG A 52 -15.74 14.49 -26.86
C ARG A 52 -16.18 13.86 -25.54
N ARG A 53 -15.38 14.00 -24.48
CA ARG A 53 -15.73 13.51 -23.13
C ARG A 53 -17.00 14.18 -22.57
N THR A 54 -17.21 15.48 -22.79
CA THR A 54 -18.42 16.18 -22.33
C THR A 54 -19.63 15.90 -23.21
N ARG A 55 -19.46 15.58 -24.50
CA ARG A 55 -20.54 15.16 -25.40
C ARG A 55 -21.07 13.77 -25.04
N GLU A 56 -20.23 12.89 -24.49
CA GLU A 56 -20.64 11.63 -23.86
C GLU A 56 -21.41 11.84 -22.54
N ALA A 57 -21.30 13.01 -21.90
CA ALA A 57 -21.93 13.33 -20.62
C ALA A 57 -23.18 14.24 -20.73
N ARG A 58 -23.60 14.63 -21.95
CA ARG A 58 -24.81 15.46 -22.14
C ARG A 58 -26.08 14.60 -22.00
N PRO A 59 -27.02 14.97 -21.11
CA PRO A 59 -28.34 14.35 -21.09
C PRO A 59 -29.03 14.51 -22.45
N GLY A 60 -29.54 13.42 -23.02
CA GLY A 60 -30.39 13.45 -24.22
C GLY A 60 -29.72 13.18 -25.57
N ILE A 61 -28.39 12.94 -25.64
CA ILE A 61 -27.77 12.39 -26.85
C ILE A 61 -27.72 10.85 -26.71
N PRO A 62 -28.26 10.06 -27.65
CA PRO A 62 -28.14 8.61 -27.61
C PRO A 62 -26.65 8.24 -27.67
N VAL A 63 -26.12 7.73 -26.55
CA VAL A 63 -24.80 7.09 -26.56
C VAL A 63 -24.95 5.82 -27.38
N PRO A 64 -24.12 5.59 -28.42
CA PRO A 64 -24.12 4.31 -29.12
C PRO A 64 -24.01 3.19 -28.08
N PRO A 65 -24.82 2.13 -28.18
CA PRO A 65 -24.81 1.05 -27.19
C PRO A 65 -23.37 0.57 -27.00
N ALA A 66 -22.96 0.38 -25.75
CA ALA A 66 -21.63 -0.09 -25.43
C ALA A 66 -21.38 -1.42 -26.16
N GLN A 67 -20.54 -1.39 -27.19
CA GLN A 67 -20.21 -2.58 -27.96
C GLN A 67 -19.19 -3.40 -27.18
N PHE A 68 -19.57 -4.62 -26.82
CA PHE A 68 -18.66 -5.59 -26.24
C PHE A 68 -17.47 -5.81 -27.19
N GLY A 69 -16.25 -5.73 -26.66
CA GLY A 69 -15.01 -5.95 -27.41
C GLY A 69 -14.49 -4.75 -28.20
N ASN A 70 -15.07 -3.56 -28.03
CA ASN A 70 -14.50 -2.34 -28.64
C ASN A 70 -13.24 -1.85 -27.89
N ALA A 71 -12.53 -0.87 -28.46
CA ALA A 71 -11.28 -0.36 -27.89
C ALA A 71 -11.43 0.20 -26.46
N ARG A 72 -12.57 0.83 -26.14
CA ARG A 72 -12.86 1.33 -24.79
C ARG A 72 -13.01 0.18 -23.79
N HIS A 73 -13.72 -0.88 -24.18
CA HIS A 73 -13.87 -2.09 -23.38
C HIS A 73 -12.51 -2.77 -23.17
N ALA A 74 -11.71 -2.91 -24.23
CA ALA A 74 -10.37 -3.50 -24.14
C ALA A 74 -9.44 -2.69 -23.21
N SER A 75 -9.45 -1.35 -23.28
CA SER A 75 -8.69 -0.49 -22.36
C SER A 75 -9.15 -0.66 -20.92
N ALA A 76 -10.47 -0.69 -20.66
CA ALA A 76 -10.98 -0.87 -19.32
C ALA A 76 -10.61 -2.26 -18.74
N VAL A 77 -10.68 -3.31 -19.55
CA VAL A 77 -10.24 -4.66 -19.14
C VAL A 77 -8.72 -4.69 -18.92
N HIS A 78 -7.94 -4.01 -19.76
CA HIS A 78 -6.49 -3.89 -19.59
C HIS A 78 -6.14 -3.20 -18.27
N ASP A 79 -6.75 -2.05 -17.98
CA ASP A 79 -6.53 -1.30 -16.75
C ASP A 79 -6.93 -2.16 -15.52
N PHE A 80 -8.11 -2.79 -15.56
CA PHE A 80 -8.58 -3.69 -14.52
C PHE A 80 -7.64 -4.87 -14.27
N ALA A 81 -7.25 -5.60 -15.33
CA ALA A 81 -6.45 -6.82 -15.22
C ALA A 81 -5.01 -6.52 -14.77
N ASN A 82 -4.44 -5.39 -15.21
CA ASN A 82 -3.05 -5.06 -14.94
C ASN A 82 -2.86 -4.24 -13.67
N GLN A 83 -3.87 -3.51 -13.19
CA GLN A 83 -3.76 -2.71 -11.98
C GLN A 83 -3.32 -3.57 -10.78
N ASN A 84 -4.11 -4.58 -10.42
CA ASN A 84 -3.78 -5.46 -9.30
C ASN A 84 -2.48 -6.22 -9.55
N TYR A 85 -2.25 -6.66 -10.78
CA TYR A 85 -1.03 -7.37 -11.16
C TYR A 85 0.23 -6.56 -10.85
N TYR A 86 0.29 -5.30 -11.30
CA TYR A 86 1.45 -4.43 -11.02
C TYR A 86 1.50 -3.97 -9.56
N GLN A 87 0.36 -3.70 -8.93
CA GLN A 87 0.34 -3.30 -7.51
C GLN A 87 0.98 -4.35 -6.60
N VAL A 88 0.65 -5.64 -6.77
CA VAL A 88 1.21 -6.71 -5.93
C VAL A 88 2.73 -6.83 -6.13
N MET A 89 3.21 -6.68 -7.38
CA MET A 89 4.66 -6.73 -7.66
C MET A 89 5.41 -5.49 -7.14
N LEU A 90 4.82 -4.30 -7.24
CA LEU A 90 5.39 -3.06 -6.70
C LEU A 90 5.47 -3.10 -5.17
N ALA A 91 4.44 -3.62 -4.51
CA ALA A 91 4.43 -3.83 -3.07
C ALA A 91 5.53 -4.82 -2.62
N GLU A 92 5.70 -5.94 -3.33
CA GLU A 92 6.79 -6.88 -3.02
C GLU A 92 8.17 -6.27 -3.31
N MET A 93 8.30 -5.45 -4.35
CA MET A 93 9.53 -4.72 -4.65
C MET A 93 9.89 -3.76 -3.51
N GLU A 94 8.95 -2.94 -3.04
CA GLU A 94 9.14 -2.01 -1.93
C GLU A 94 9.58 -2.74 -0.65
N LYS A 95 8.87 -3.81 -0.28
CA LYS A 95 9.23 -4.66 0.86
C LYS A 95 10.63 -5.25 0.73
N ALA A 96 10.99 -5.76 -0.45
CA ALA A 96 12.29 -6.36 -0.69
C ALA A 96 13.42 -5.31 -0.69
N LEU A 97 13.16 -4.11 -1.20
CA LEU A 97 14.06 -2.95 -1.12
C LEU A 97 14.31 -2.57 0.34
N PHE A 98 13.25 -2.41 1.12
CA PHE A 98 13.32 -2.10 2.55
C PHE A 98 14.14 -3.14 3.31
N SER A 99 13.85 -4.43 3.07
CA SER A 99 14.60 -5.54 3.66
C SER A 99 16.10 -5.51 3.35
N ALA A 100 16.48 -4.97 2.19
CA ALA A 100 17.86 -4.85 1.74
C ALA A 100 18.54 -3.53 2.18
N GLY A 101 17.83 -2.65 2.89
CA GLY A 101 18.33 -1.36 3.39
C GLY A 101 18.23 -0.24 2.36
N TYR A 102 17.19 -0.26 1.54
CA TYR A 102 16.83 0.80 0.60
C TYR A 102 15.45 1.35 0.92
N GLU A 103 15.19 2.58 0.51
CA GLU A 103 13.87 3.21 0.61
C GLU A 103 13.52 3.88 -0.72
N LEU A 104 12.25 4.26 -0.87
CA LEU A 104 11.77 5.03 -2.02
C LEU A 104 11.76 6.52 -1.68
N THR A 105 12.20 7.35 -2.63
CA THR A 105 12.22 8.80 -2.50
C THR A 105 11.70 9.48 -3.76
N GLN A 106 11.12 10.67 -3.60
CA GLN A 106 10.75 11.52 -4.73
C GLN A 106 11.88 12.48 -5.15
N ASP A 107 13.01 12.47 -4.43
CA ASP A 107 14.18 13.27 -4.76
C ASP A 107 15.14 12.50 -5.67
N ALA A 108 15.12 12.84 -6.97
CA ALA A 108 15.97 12.23 -7.99
C ALA A 108 17.47 12.34 -7.69
N SER A 109 17.91 13.37 -6.96
CA SER A 109 19.32 13.59 -6.63
C SER A 109 19.88 12.54 -5.66
N ARG A 110 18.98 11.90 -4.88
CA ARG A 110 19.30 10.85 -3.92
C ARG A 110 19.26 9.45 -4.53
N CYS A 111 18.99 9.31 -5.83
CA CYS A 111 18.88 8.03 -6.49
C CYS A 111 20.19 7.21 -6.39
N THR A 112 20.07 5.95 -5.98
CA THR A 112 21.18 5.00 -5.89
C THR A 112 20.91 3.76 -6.73
N ARG A 113 21.98 3.14 -7.22
CA ARG A 113 21.90 1.82 -7.86
C ARG A 113 21.90 0.72 -6.81
N LEU A 114 21.11 -0.32 -7.06
CA LEU A 114 21.14 -1.55 -6.28
C LEU A 114 22.48 -2.28 -6.43
N ALA A 115 23.00 -2.79 -5.32
CA ALA A 115 24.12 -3.73 -5.36
C ALA A 115 23.72 -5.02 -6.09
N ASN A 116 24.66 -5.67 -6.77
CA ASN A 116 24.37 -6.86 -7.59
C ASN A 116 23.76 -8.03 -6.79
N ALA A 117 24.17 -8.22 -5.53
CA ALA A 117 23.62 -9.26 -4.67
C ALA A 117 22.16 -8.94 -4.30
N ASP A 118 21.90 -7.72 -3.83
CA ASP A 118 20.55 -7.25 -3.48
C ASP A 118 19.62 -7.30 -4.71
N ARG A 119 20.12 -6.88 -5.88
CA ARG A 119 19.37 -6.93 -7.14
C ARG A 119 18.90 -8.36 -7.46
N ARG A 120 19.77 -9.37 -7.33
CA ARG A 120 19.38 -10.77 -7.58
C ARG A 120 18.33 -11.26 -6.58
N ASP A 121 18.47 -10.92 -5.30
CA ASP A 121 17.52 -11.33 -4.26
C ASP A 121 16.14 -10.69 -4.49
N ILE A 122 16.10 -9.38 -4.74
CA ILE A 122 14.87 -8.64 -5.03
C ILE A 122 14.20 -9.18 -6.31
N SER A 123 14.97 -9.42 -7.38
CA SER A 123 14.45 -10.01 -8.61
C SER A 123 13.75 -11.35 -8.37
N ARG A 124 14.36 -12.23 -7.55
CA ARG A 124 13.76 -13.52 -7.20
C ARG A 124 12.43 -13.35 -6.45
N LYS A 125 12.36 -12.44 -5.47
CA LYS A 125 11.14 -12.19 -4.68
C LYS A 125 9.99 -11.66 -5.54
N VAL A 126 10.25 -10.62 -6.35
CA VAL A 126 9.28 -10.07 -7.30
C VAL A 126 8.81 -11.14 -8.29
N THR A 127 9.74 -11.95 -8.80
CA THR A 127 9.42 -13.03 -9.76
C THR A 127 8.56 -14.12 -9.12
N SER A 128 8.79 -14.45 -7.85
CA SER A 128 7.96 -15.41 -7.10
C SER A 128 6.51 -14.94 -7.03
N VAL A 129 6.30 -13.69 -6.61
CA VAL A 129 4.97 -13.08 -6.53
C VAL A 129 4.29 -13.01 -7.90
N ARG A 130 5.04 -12.63 -8.93
CA ARG A 130 4.54 -12.63 -10.32
C ARG A 130 4.02 -13.99 -10.75
N HIS A 131 4.77 -15.06 -10.50
CA HIS A 131 4.35 -16.41 -10.90
C HIS A 131 3.19 -16.91 -10.05
N ARG A 132 3.16 -16.65 -8.74
CA ARG A 132 1.99 -16.99 -7.90
C ARG A 132 0.71 -16.32 -8.41
N TYR A 133 0.80 -15.07 -8.86
CA TYR A 133 -0.33 -14.37 -9.44
C TYR A 133 -0.77 -14.95 -10.79
N MET A 134 0.17 -15.24 -11.71
CA MET A 134 -0.15 -15.71 -13.06
C MET A 134 -0.53 -17.19 -13.13
N THR A 135 0.01 -18.01 -12.23
CA THR A 135 -0.17 -19.46 -12.20
C THR A 135 -0.44 -19.95 -10.78
N PRO A 136 -1.61 -19.62 -10.20
CA PRO A 136 -1.89 -19.88 -8.78
C PRO A 136 -2.05 -21.37 -8.44
N LEU A 137 -2.27 -22.23 -9.43
CA LEU A 137 -2.47 -23.68 -9.25
C LEU A 137 -1.18 -24.50 -9.46
N LEU A 138 -0.06 -23.84 -9.71
CA LEU A 138 1.21 -24.51 -9.94
C LEU A 138 1.74 -25.08 -8.61
N SER A 139 2.32 -26.28 -8.63
CA SER A 139 2.94 -26.86 -7.43
C SER A 139 4.17 -26.05 -7.00
N GLU A 140 4.52 -26.09 -5.71
CA GLU A 140 5.69 -25.35 -5.19
C GLU A 140 7.00 -25.74 -5.87
N GLN A 141 7.17 -27.02 -6.20
CA GLN A 141 8.36 -27.49 -6.90
C GLN A 141 8.45 -26.90 -8.31
N ALA A 142 7.37 -27.01 -9.10
CA ALA A 142 7.34 -26.43 -10.44
C ALA A 142 7.50 -24.91 -10.43
N MET A 143 7.04 -24.26 -9.35
CA MET A 143 7.15 -22.82 -9.16
C MET A 143 8.62 -22.43 -8.97
N ASN A 144 9.32 -23.13 -8.08
CA ASN A 144 10.74 -22.89 -7.83
C ASN A 144 11.59 -23.17 -9.07
N ASP A 145 11.29 -24.23 -9.82
CA ASP A 145 11.99 -24.55 -11.08
C ASP A 145 11.80 -23.43 -12.12
N SER A 146 10.59 -22.88 -12.24
CA SER A 146 10.27 -21.76 -13.13
C SER A 146 10.98 -20.47 -12.72
N ILE A 147 11.02 -20.17 -11.41
CA ILE A 147 11.73 -19.01 -10.87
C ILE A 147 13.23 -19.16 -11.14
N ASP A 148 13.82 -20.32 -10.88
CA ASP A 148 15.24 -20.55 -11.13
C ASP A 148 15.58 -20.47 -12.61
N ASP A 149 14.68 -20.91 -13.51
CA ASP A 149 14.86 -20.69 -14.94
C ASP A 149 14.84 -19.20 -15.31
N ALA A 150 13.86 -18.45 -14.81
CA ALA A 150 13.77 -17.01 -15.01
C ALA A 150 15.00 -16.26 -14.48
N MET A 151 15.59 -16.74 -13.37
CA MET A 151 16.84 -16.21 -12.84
C MET A 151 18.04 -16.55 -13.72
N ARG A 152 18.14 -17.78 -14.24
CA ARG A 152 19.23 -18.22 -15.13
C ARG A 152 19.21 -17.51 -16.47
N ASN A 153 18.02 -17.37 -17.07
CA ASN A 153 17.85 -16.76 -18.39
C ASN A 153 17.81 -15.22 -18.35
N GLY A 154 17.85 -14.61 -17.15
CA GLY A 154 17.93 -13.17 -16.94
C GLY A 154 16.59 -12.44 -16.99
N SER A 155 15.49 -13.11 -17.34
CA SER A 155 14.15 -12.49 -17.43
C SER A 155 13.66 -11.93 -16.09
N ALA A 156 14.02 -12.56 -14.97
CA ALA A 156 13.69 -12.07 -13.63
C ALA A 156 14.34 -10.70 -13.32
N VAL A 157 15.57 -10.50 -13.79
CA VAL A 157 16.29 -9.23 -13.62
C VAL A 157 15.70 -8.15 -14.52
N GLU A 158 15.38 -8.51 -15.76
CA GLU A 158 14.78 -7.55 -16.70
C GLU A 158 13.39 -7.10 -16.25
N TRP A 159 12.63 -7.99 -15.62
CA TRP A 159 11.34 -7.64 -15.03
C TRP A 159 11.49 -6.63 -13.88
N LEU A 160 12.47 -6.83 -13.00
CA LEU A 160 12.77 -5.86 -11.95
C LEU A 160 13.20 -4.50 -12.55
N ASN A 161 14.04 -4.51 -13.60
CA ASN A 161 14.44 -3.27 -14.27
C ASN A 161 13.23 -2.52 -14.83
N MET A 162 12.28 -3.24 -15.44
CA MET A 162 11.04 -2.65 -15.95
C MET A 162 10.24 -1.96 -14.84
N LEU A 163 10.08 -2.61 -13.67
CA LEU A 163 9.41 -1.99 -12.52
C LEU A 163 10.15 -0.75 -12.02
N ILE A 164 11.48 -0.81 -11.91
CA ILE A 164 12.31 0.33 -11.50
C ILE A 164 12.15 1.49 -12.48
N TRP A 165 12.28 1.26 -13.78
CA TRP A 165 12.12 2.31 -14.79
C TRP A 165 10.69 2.87 -14.83
N GLY A 166 9.69 2.01 -14.59
CA GLY A 166 8.31 2.44 -14.42
C GLY A 166 8.14 3.39 -13.24
N SER A 167 8.67 3.01 -12.07
CA SER A 167 8.67 3.85 -10.87
C SER A 167 9.43 5.17 -11.07
N GLU A 168 10.60 5.14 -11.70
CA GLU A 168 11.41 6.34 -11.97
C GLU A 168 10.68 7.33 -12.89
N ARG A 169 9.87 6.84 -13.85
CA ARG A 169 9.02 7.67 -14.71
C ARG A 169 7.88 8.35 -13.95
N GLU A 170 7.38 7.69 -12.92
CA GLU A 170 6.38 8.24 -12.00
C GLU A 170 7.00 9.06 -10.85
N GLY A 171 8.31 9.33 -10.91
CA GLY A 171 9.03 10.18 -9.94
C GLY A 171 9.46 9.47 -8.66
N TRP A 172 9.45 8.14 -8.64
CA TRP A 172 9.90 7.33 -7.51
C TRP A 172 11.28 6.74 -7.78
N TYR A 173 12.24 7.05 -6.92
CA TYR A 173 13.64 6.63 -7.03
C TYR A 173 14.03 5.76 -5.83
N ILE A 174 14.91 4.80 -6.05
CA ILE A 174 15.50 4.01 -4.97
C ILE A 174 16.64 4.82 -4.35
N THR A 175 16.68 4.94 -3.04
CA THR A 175 17.81 5.53 -2.29
C THR A 175 18.27 4.63 -1.16
N ARG A 176 19.46 4.89 -0.62
CA ARG A 176 19.91 4.25 0.62
C ARG A 176 19.16 4.92 1.76
N SER A 177 18.67 4.12 2.70
CA SER A 177 18.03 4.69 3.88
C SER A 177 19.06 5.50 4.69
N GLN A 178 18.70 6.73 5.04
CA GLN A 178 19.62 7.72 5.62
C GLN A 178 19.87 7.50 7.12
N ASP A 179 18.99 6.79 7.81
CA ASP A 179 19.21 6.47 9.22
C ASP A 179 20.09 5.23 9.33
N GLU A 180 21.23 5.36 10.01
CA GLU A 180 21.95 4.18 10.52
C GLU A 180 21.06 3.36 11.50
N ASN A 181 19.95 3.96 11.97
CA ASN A 181 18.88 3.34 12.75
C ASN A 181 17.68 2.83 11.93
N SER A 182 17.51 3.20 10.64
CA SER A 182 16.61 2.48 9.71
C SER A 182 17.35 1.23 9.23
N THR A 183 17.62 0.41 10.24
CA THR A 183 18.51 -0.73 10.18
C THR A 183 17.95 -1.68 9.13
N ARG A 184 18.79 -2.09 8.17
CA ARG A 184 18.58 -3.34 7.43
C ARG A 184 17.96 -4.34 8.39
N LEU A 185 16.84 -4.96 8.00
CA LEU A 185 16.20 -5.96 8.85
C LEU A 185 17.27 -6.86 9.46
N THR A 186 17.30 -6.92 10.79
CA THR A 186 18.20 -7.83 11.50
C THR A 186 17.94 -9.25 11.01
N ASP A 187 18.92 -10.15 11.11
CA ASP A 187 18.71 -11.53 10.68
C ASP A 187 17.55 -12.19 11.44
N TRP A 188 17.32 -11.77 12.70
CA TRP A 188 16.11 -12.06 13.45
C TRP A 188 14.84 -11.57 12.76
N GLN A 189 14.75 -10.28 12.42
CA GLN A 189 13.57 -9.72 11.76
C GLN A 189 13.29 -10.36 10.40
N LYS A 190 14.33 -10.69 9.62
CA LYS A 190 14.18 -11.43 8.36
C LYS A 190 13.55 -12.81 8.55
N GLN A 191 13.79 -13.44 9.70
CA GLN A 191 13.23 -14.74 10.06
C GLN A 191 11.81 -14.64 10.64
N MET A 192 11.53 -13.55 11.35
CA MET A 192 10.26 -13.36 12.06
C MET A 192 9.16 -12.68 11.24
N TRP A 193 9.52 -11.90 10.21
CA TRP A 193 8.57 -11.25 9.30
C TRP A 193 8.27 -12.09 8.04
N PRO A 194 7.06 -11.98 7.46
CA PRO A 194 5.97 -11.10 7.89
C PRO A 194 5.30 -11.59 9.17
N VAL A 195 4.87 -10.65 10.01
CA VAL A 195 4.05 -10.96 11.18
C VAL A 195 2.58 -11.01 10.77
N ARG A 196 1.82 -11.93 11.36
CA ARG A 196 0.38 -12.06 11.15
C ARG A 196 -0.33 -11.23 12.20
N GLN A 197 -1.14 -10.28 11.74
CA GLN A 197 -1.86 -9.35 12.59
C GLN A 197 -3.37 -9.54 12.44
N VAL A 198 -4.06 -9.42 13.58
CA VAL A 198 -5.51 -9.43 13.66
C VAL A 198 -5.97 -8.24 14.48
N SER A 199 -6.92 -7.49 13.95
CA SER A 199 -7.66 -6.44 14.64
C SER A 199 -9.14 -6.81 14.67
N ILE A 200 -9.74 -6.77 15.86
CA ILE A 200 -11.19 -6.88 16.02
C ILE A 200 -11.68 -5.58 16.64
N ILE A 201 -12.59 -4.89 15.95
CA ILE A 201 -13.24 -3.70 16.46
C ILE A 201 -14.73 -3.99 16.59
N VAL A 202 -15.21 -3.94 17.84
CA VAL A 202 -16.63 -4.04 18.18
C VAL A 202 -17.12 -2.65 18.57
N THR A 203 -18.08 -2.14 17.80
CA THR A 203 -18.74 -0.86 18.07
C THR A 203 -20.18 -1.11 18.45
N SER A 204 -20.64 -0.47 19.52
CA SER A 204 -22.04 -0.59 19.95
C SER A 204 -22.63 0.70 20.47
N ASP A 205 -23.96 0.76 20.50
CA ASP A 205 -24.69 1.74 21.29
C ASP A 205 -24.38 1.56 22.80
N THR A 206 -24.51 2.63 23.58
CA THR A 206 -24.18 2.64 25.02
C THR A 206 -25.07 1.73 25.88
N LEU A 207 -26.24 1.37 25.36
CA LEU A 207 -27.22 0.48 26.00
C LEU A 207 -26.82 -1.01 25.91
N VAL A 208 -25.89 -1.37 25.04
CA VAL A 208 -25.44 -2.75 24.89
C VAL A 208 -24.58 -3.15 26.09
N ILE A 209 -24.98 -4.23 26.76
CA ILE A 209 -24.28 -4.75 27.94
C ILE A 209 -23.00 -5.49 27.54
N THR A 210 -22.01 -5.52 28.44
CA THR A 210 -20.68 -6.13 28.20
C THR A 210 -20.76 -7.58 27.72
N ARG A 211 -21.75 -8.35 28.21
CA ARG A 211 -22.00 -9.73 27.76
C ARG A 211 -22.18 -9.83 26.25
N ASP A 212 -22.93 -8.90 25.65
CA ASP A 212 -23.27 -8.95 24.24
C ASP A 212 -22.09 -8.44 23.37
N LEU A 213 -21.29 -7.51 23.90
CA LEU A 213 -20.00 -7.11 23.32
C LEU A 213 -19.03 -8.31 23.24
N VAL A 214 -18.85 -9.02 24.35
CA VAL A 214 -17.99 -10.21 24.44
C VAL A 214 -18.51 -11.32 23.52
N ARG A 215 -19.84 -11.47 23.40
CA ARG A 215 -20.42 -12.41 22.43
C ARG A 215 -20.03 -12.05 20.99
N GLY A 216 -20.11 -10.78 20.61
CA GLY A 216 -19.66 -10.31 19.29
C GLY A 216 -18.19 -10.58 19.03
N LEU A 217 -17.33 -10.32 20.02
CA LEU A 217 -15.90 -10.66 19.97
C LEU A 217 -15.69 -12.16 19.77
N ASN A 218 -16.38 -13.01 20.53
CA ASN A 218 -16.26 -14.46 20.41
C ASN A 218 -16.70 -15.00 19.04
N GLU A 219 -17.72 -14.41 18.41
CA GLU A 219 -18.10 -14.76 17.03
C GLU A 219 -17.00 -14.38 16.03
N ALA A 220 -16.31 -13.25 16.23
CA ALA A 220 -15.16 -12.87 15.41
C ALA A 220 -13.98 -13.83 15.59
N VAL A 221 -13.69 -14.24 16.83
CA VAL A 221 -12.65 -15.24 17.14
C VAL A 221 -12.99 -16.58 16.48
N LYS A 222 -14.25 -17.02 16.59
CA LYS A 222 -14.72 -18.25 15.94
C LYS A 222 -14.58 -18.15 14.43
N ARG A 223 -14.93 -17.02 13.82
CA ARG A 223 -14.76 -16.85 12.36
C ARG A 223 -13.29 -16.94 11.96
N MET A 224 -12.40 -16.28 12.71
CA MET A 224 -10.96 -16.35 12.48
C MET A 224 -10.43 -17.78 12.58
N SER A 225 -10.86 -18.57 13.58
CA SER A 225 -10.38 -19.95 13.74
C SER A 225 -10.80 -20.90 12.61
N HIS A 226 -11.86 -20.58 11.86
CA HIS A 226 -12.36 -21.42 10.76
C HIS A 226 -11.95 -20.89 9.37
N THR A 227 -11.31 -19.72 9.31
CA THR A 227 -10.91 -19.10 8.05
C THR A 227 -9.40 -19.12 7.93
N PRO A 228 -8.83 -19.74 6.87
CA PRO A 228 -7.39 -19.70 6.63
C PRO A 228 -6.87 -18.26 6.62
N PHE A 229 -5.67 -18.06 7.17
CA PHE A 229 -5.04 -16.74 7.18
C PHE A 229 -4.59 -16.38 5.74
N PRO A 230 -4.72 -15.10 5.31
CA PRO A 230 -4.31 -14.68 3.97
C PRO A 230 -2.78 -14.65 3.82
N GLU A 231 -2.16 -15.82 3.58
CA GLU A 231 -0.70 -15.97 3.47
C GLU A 231 -0.10 -15.38 2.16
N ASN A 232 -0.94 -15.16 1.15
CA ASN A 232 -0.51 -14.74 -0.19
C ASN A 232 -1.03 -13.36 -0.59
N ASP A 233 -1.81 -12.70 0.27
CA ASP A 233 -2.41 -11.41 -0.03
C ASP A 233 -1.71 -10.32 0.77
N ASN A 234 -1.22 -9.29 0.07
CA ASN A 234 -0.59 -8.12 0.70
C ASN A 234 -1.64 -7.09 1.14
N MET A 235 -2.92 -7.30 0.82
CA MET A 235 -4.01 -6.43 1.22
C MET A 235 -4.64 -6.89 2.54
N PRO A 236 -5.02 -5.95 3.44
CA PRO A 236 -5.79 -6.30 4.63
C PRO A 236 -7.14 -6.90 4.25
N GLU A 237 -7.44 -8.07 4.79
CA GLU A 237 -8.73 -8.73 4.60
C GLU A 237 -9.71 -8.24 5.68
N LEU A 238 -10.56 -7.28 5.31
CA LEU A 238 -11.62 -6.76 6.17
C LEU A 238 -12.91 -7.57 6.00
N SER A 239 -13.52 -7.97 7.11
CA SER A 239 -14.76 -8.74 7.13
C SER A 239 -15.71 -8.25 8.23
N ASP A 240 -16.96 -8.01 7.84
CA ASP A 240 -18.04 -7.82 8.82
C ASP A 240 -18.44 -9.17 9.42
N VAL A 241 -18.49 -9.23 10.75
CA VAL A 241 -18.91 -10.41 11.48
C VAL A 241 -20.40 -10.31 11.79
N PRO A 242 -21.23 -11.21 11.25
CA PRO A 242 -22.67 -11.16 11.47
C PRO A 242 -22.99 -11.45 12.93
N VAL A 243 -23.66 -10.50 13.59
CA VAL A 243 -24.13 -10.62 14.98
C VAL A 243 -25.64 -10.43 15.04
N THR A 244 -26.29 -11.12 15.98
CA THR A 244 -27.75 -11.06 16.14
C THR A 244 -28.22 -9.91 17.02
N SER A 245 -27.31 -9.20 17.68
CA SER A 245 -27.64 -8.11 18.60
C SER A 245 -27.86 -6.79 17.85
N PRO A 246 -29.02 -6.14 17.99
CA PRO A 246 -29.26 -4.81 17.41
C PRO A 246 -28.28 -3.77 17.95
N GLY A 247 -27.82 -2.86 17.09
CA GLY A 247 -26.89 -1.79 17.48
C GLY A 247 -25.46 -2.25 17.77
N LEU A 248 -25.11 -3.48 17.40
CA LEU A 248 -23.76 -4.04 17.50
C LEU A 248 -23.16 -4.22 16.11
N GLN A 249 -21.96 -3.69 15.90
CA GLN A 249 -21.16 -3.90 14.70
C GLN A 249 -19.82 -4.51 15.09
N VAL A 250 -19.42 -5.55 14.38
CA VAL A 250 -18.15 -6.25 14.63
C VAL A 250 -17.40 -6.34 13.32
N THR A 251 -16.21 -5.77 13.32
CA THR A 251 -15.29 -5.82 12.18
C THR A 251 -14.08 -6.65 12.56
N LEU A 252 -13.69 -7.56 11.67
CA LEU A 252 -12.50 -8.39 11.78
C LEU A 252 -11.59 -8.04 10.60
N GLU A 253 -10.39 -7.60 10.90
CA GLU A 253 -9.34 -7.35 9.92
C GLU A 253 -8.17 -8.29 10.19
N ARG A 254 -7.66 -8.88 9.10
CA ARG A 254 -6.52 -9.80 9.11
C ARG A 254 -5.53 -9.35 8.06
N GLN A 255 -4.26 -9.25 8.43
CA GLN A 255 -3.24 -8.78 7.50
C GLN A 255 -1.85 -9.36 7.79
N LEU A 256 -1.02 -9.39 6.76
CA LEU A 256 0.42 -9.59 6.90
C LEU A 256 1.10 -8.23 7.02
N CYS A 257 1.72 -7.97 8.17
CA CYS A 257 2.63 -6.84 8.30
C CYS A 257 4.02 -7.31 7.85
N THR A 258 4.45 -6.77 6.69
CA THR A 258 5.68 -7.19 6.00
C THR A 258 6.87 -6.30 6.32
N THR A 259 6.63 -5.12 6.86
CA THR A 259 7.63 -4.13 7.25
C THR A 259 7.46 -3.80 8.74
N PRO A 260 8.51 -3.90 9.57
CA PRO A 260 8.47 -3.39 10.94
C PRO A 260 8.23 -1.87 10.99
N PRO A 261 7.70 -1.34 12.10
CA PRO A 261 7.29 -2.07 13.31
C PRO A 261 5.92 -2.75 13.18
N GLY A 262 5.74 -3.85 13.91
CA GLY A 262 4.43 -4.46 14.13
C GLY A 262 3.63 -3.77 15.26
N PHE A 263 2.54 -4.37 15.70
CA PHE A 263 1.74 -3.92 16.85
C PHE A 263 2.53 -3.87 18.15
N PHE A 264 3.43 -4.83 18.34
CA PHE A 264 4.33 -4.91 19.48
C PHE A 264 5.75 -4.76 18.94
N SER A 265 6.36 -3.60 19.18
CA SER A 265 7.74 -3.29 18.80
C SER A 265 8.61 -2.93 20.01
N GLU A 266 8.02 -2.94 21.20
CA GLU A 266 8.69 -2.73 22.47
C GLU A 266 9.05 -4.09 23.11
N VAL A 267 9.92 -4.04 24.13
CA VAL A 267 10.28 -5.23 24.92
C VAL A 267 9.03 -5.82 25.58
N ALA A 268 9.01 -7.14 25.78
CA ALA A 268 7.93 -7.87 26.44
C ALA A 268 7.25 -7.09 27.59
N GLY A 269 5.92 -7.02 27.56
CA GLY A 269 5.17 -6.08 28.38
C GLY A 269 3.70 -6.43 28.56
N ARG A 270 3.09 -5.74 29.53
CA ARG A 270 1.66 -5.86 29.87
C ARG A 270 0.87 -4.57 29.69
N ASN A 271 1.55 -3.51 29.27
CA ASN A 271 0.95 -2.21 29.00
C ASN A 271 0.59 -2.10 27.53
N VAL A 272 -0.55 -1.50 27.23
CA VAL A 272 -1.00 -1.29 25.86
C VAL A 272 -0.08 -0.27 25.16
N PRO A 273 0.55 -0.61 24.02
CA PRO A 273 1.37 0.34 23.27
C PRO A 273 0.59 1.58 22.84
N GLU A 274 1.21 2.76 22.94
CA GLU A 274 0.54 4.04 22.62
C GLU A 274 0.08 4.09 21.16
N ALA A 275 0.87 3.49 20.25
CA ALA A 275 0.56 3.40 18.83
C ALA A 275 -0.80 2.73 18.56
N LEU A 276 -1.15 1.66 19.31
CA LEU A 276 -2.43 0.96 19.15
C LEU A 276 -3.62 1.82 19.59
N THR A 277 -3.42 2.69 20.58
CA THR A 277 -4.48 3.62 21.02
C THR A 277 -4.88 4.58 19.90
N ARG A 278 -3.91 4.99 19.06
CA ARG A 278 -4.16 5.88 17.91
C ARG A 278 -4.86 5.19 16.73
N MET A 279 -4.83 3.86 16.68
CA MET A 279 -5.48 3.07 15.62
C MET A 279 -7.00 2.94 15.83
N ILE A 280 -7.49 3.22 17.04
CA ILE A 280 -8.93 3.16 17.32
C ILE A 280 -9.60 4.39 16.71
N ALA A 281 -10.31 4.19 15.61
CA ALA A 281 -11.20 5.21 15.05
C ALA A 281 -12.42 5.35 15.96
N VAL A 282 -12.41 6.37 16.80
CA VAL A 282 -13.49 6.68 17.72
C VAL A 282 -14.46 7.68 17.06
N PRO A 283 -15.75 7.37 16.87
CA PRO A 283 -16.73 8.31 16.32
C PRO A 283 -16.84 9.53 17.24
N GLN A 284 -16.52 10.74 16.74
CA GLN A 284 -16.51 11.97 17.53
C GLN A 284 -17.93 12.48 17.88
N ASP A 285 -18.92 12.14 17.05
CA ASP A 285 -20.25 12.76 17.09
C ASP A 285 -21.35 11.91 17.77
N GLU A 286 -21.05 10.65 18.11
CA GLU A 286 -22.01 9.69 18.68
C GLU A 286 -21.49 9.03 19.97
N GLU A 287 -22.37 8.89 20.96
CA GLU A 287 -22.08 8.13 22.17
C GLU A 287 -22.12 6.63 21.85
N LYS A 288 -20.95 6.00 21.85
CA LYS A 288 -20.71 4.61 21.47
C LYS A 288 -19.74 3.97 22.46
N ARG A 289 -19.88 2.66 22.61
CA ARG A 289 -18.83 1.81 23.19
C ARG A 289 -18.01 1.22 22.07
N VAL A 290 -16.70 1.28 22.21
CA VAL A 290 -15.75 0.67 21.28
C VAL A 290 -14.85 -0.28 22.05
N VAL A 291 -14.82 -1.54 21.64
CA VAL A 291 -13.86 -2.54 22.10
C VAL A 291 -12.93 -2.83 20.93
N ALA A 292 -11.65 -2.56 21.10
CA ALA A 292 -10.61 -2.90 20.14
C ALA A 292 -9.72 -3.99 20.73
N VAL A 293 -9.48 -5.05 19.97
CA VAL A 293 -8.56 -6.13 20.32
C VAL A 293 -7.56 -6.30 19.19
N PHE A 294 -6.28 -6.31 19.53
CA PHE A 294 -5.16 -6.48 18.60
C PHE A 294 -4.39 -7.73 19.00
N ALA A 295 -4.09 -8.61 18.04
CA ALA A 295 -3.25 -9.77 18.24
C ALA A 295 -2.20 -9.86 17.13
N GLN A 296 -1.00 -10.30 17.49
CA GLN A 296 0.10 -10.47 16.54
C GLN A 296 0.89 -11.72 16.86
N ILE A 297 1.35 -12.41 15.82
CA ILE A 297 2.34 -13.47 15.91
C ILE A 297 3.38 -13.35 14.79
N THR A 298 4.57 -13.83 15.08
CA THR A 298 5.67 -13.98 14.12
C THR A 298 5.43 -15.11 13.12
N SER A 299 6.09 -15.04 11.97
CA SER A 299 5.94 -16.01 10.87
C SER A 299 6.09 -17.49 11.28
N PRO A 300 7.03 -17.88 12.17
CA PRO A 300 7.19 -19.27 12.58
C PRO A 300 6.07 -19.83 13.46
N ARG A 301 5.22 -18.97 14.04
CA ARG A 301 4.17 -19.39 14.99
C ARG A 301 2.90 -19.83 14.26
N SER A 302 2.21 -20.81 14.85
CA SER A 302 0.90 -21.27 14.40
C SER A 302 -0.16 -20.19 14.58
N THR A 303 -1.07 -20.05 13.61
CA THR A 303 -2.24 -19.17 13.69
C THR A 303 -3.18 -19.53 14.83
N GLU A 304 -3.13 -20.75 15.36
CA GLU A 304 -3.85 -21.15 16.58
C GLU A 304 -3.51 -20.26 17.79
N MET A 305 -2.28 -19.73 17.84
CA MET A 305 -1.86 -18.80 18.91
C MET A 305 -2.65 -17.49 18.87
N LEU A 306 -3.04 -17.00 17.68
CA LEU A 306 -3.91 -15.82 17.58
C LEU A 306 -5.25 -16.09 18.26
N THR A 307 -5.82 -17.28 18.08
CA THR A 307 -7.08 -17.67 18.72
C THR A 307 -6.96 -17.69 20.24
N LEU A 308 -5.85 -18.23 20.76
CA LEU A 308 -5.56 -18.25 22.20
C LEU A 308 -5.48 -16.82 22.77
N TYR A 309 -4.74 -15.95 22.09
CA TYR A 309 -4.59 -14.55 22.47
C TYR A 309 -5.90 -13.76 22.46
N LEU A 310 -6.72 -13.94 21.42
CA LEU A 310 -8.01 -13.26 21.34
C LEU A 310 -9.01 -13.77 22.39
N ASN A 311 -8.99 -15.08 22.71
CA ASN A 311 -9.78 -15.63 23.80
C ASN A 311 -9.34 -15.09 25.16
N ALA A 312 -8.03 -14.98 25.41
CA ALA A 312 -7.51 -14.39 26.65
C ALA A 312 -7.95 -12.92 26.81
N ALA A 313 -7.94 -12.14 25.72
CA ALA A 313 -8.50 -10.78 25.72
C ALA A 313 -9.99 -10.78 26.04
N ALA A 314 -10.78 -11.66 25.42
CA ALA A 314 -12.22 -11.77 25.64
C ALA A 314 -12.55 -12.12 27.10
N GLU A 315 -11.80 -13.03 27.73
CA GLU A 315 -11.95 -13.39 29.14
C GLU A 315 -11.71 -12.19 30.06
N ARG A 316 -10.62 -11.44 29.85
CA ARG A 316 -10.29 -10.25 30.66
C ARG A 316 -11.32 -9.13 30.49
N ILE A 317 -11.79 -8.90 29.27
CA ILE A 317 -12.89 -7.95 29.01
C ILE A 317 -14.17 -8.41 29.70
N SER A 318 -14.46 -9.72 29.69
CA SER A 318 -15.64 -10.27 30.38
C SER A 318 -15.58 -10.09 31.90
N ALA A 319 -14.37 -10.11 32.48
CA ALA A 319 -14.11 -9.82 33.88
C ALA A 319 -14.23 -8.31 34.23
N GLY A 320 -14.39 -7.45 33.22
CA GLY A 320 -14.61 -6.00 33.39
C GLY A 320 -13.35 -5.15 33.24
N GLU A 321 -12.23 -5.71 32.77
CA GLU A 321 -11.03 -4.92 32.49
C GLU A 321 -11.27 -3.94 31.33
N ALA A 322 -10.84 -2.69 31.49
CA ALA A 322 -11.01 -1.66 30.48
C ALA A 322 -9.85 -1.59 29.47
N HIS A 323 -8.67 -2.08 29.86
CA HIS A 323 -7.51 -2.16 28.97
C HIS A 323 -6.54 -3.22 29.51
N GLY A 324 -5.75 -3.80 28.63
CA GLY A 324 -4.71 -4.75 29.04
C GLY A 324 -3.92 -5.26 27.85
N ALA A 325 -2.70 -5.70 28.11
CA ALA A 325 -1.88 -6.38 27.13
C ALA A 325 -1.13 -7.55 27.77
N ASP A 326 -0.66 -8.46 26.94
CA ASP A 326 0.33 -9.47 27.28
C ASP A 326 1.05 -9.86 25.98
N TYR A 327 2.33 -9.47 25.88
CA TYR A 327 3.15 -9.76 24.71
C TYR A 327 4.59 -10.06 25.12
N ASP A 328 5.18 -10.98 24.37
CA ASP A 328 6.58 -11.41 24.44
C ASP A 328 7.23 -11.01 23.12
N ASP A 329 7.92 -9.87 23.15
CA ASP A 329 8.47 -9.17 21.99
C ASP A 329 7.40 -8.96 20.89
N ASP A 330 7.55 -9.60 19.73
CA ASP A 330 6.69 -9.46 18.56
C ASP A 330 5.41 -10.32 18.62
N ASN A 331 5.15 -11.06 19.70
CA ASN A 331 4.01 -11.97 19.81
C ASN A 331 3.13 -11.63 21.01
N GLY A 332 1.84 -11.43 20.81
CA GLY A 332 0.93 -11.21 21.93
C GLY A 332 -0.41 -10.60 21.55
N TYR A 333 -1.06 -10.00 22.54
CA TYR A 333 -2.27 -9.23 22.35
C TYR A 333 -2.33 -7.98 23.21
N ALA A 334 -3.19 -7.06 22.79
CA ALA A 334 -3.65 -5.93 23.58
C ALA A 334 -5.14 -5.69 23.32
N PHE A 335 -5.82 -5.14 24.32
CA PHE A 335 -7.20 -4.69 24.17
C PHE A 335 -7.44 -3.36 24.86
N ILE A 336 -8.39 -2.61 24.34
CA ILE A 336 -8.85 -1.33 24.86
C ILE A 336 -10.37 -1.29 24.76
N VAL A 337 -11.04 -0.94 25.85
CA VAL A 337 -12.48 -0.71 25.95
C VAL A 337 -12.69 0.77 26.25
N THR A 338 -13.24 1.49 25.28
CA THR A 338 -13.52 2.93 25.42
C THR A 338 -15.02 3.21 25.39
N ARG A 339 -15.40 4.32 26.02
CA ARG A 339 -16.72 4.95 25.89
C ARG A 339 -16.50 6.34 25.33
N THR A 340 -17.12 6.67 24.20
CA THR A 340 -17.27 8.06 23.82
C THR A 340 -18.36 8.67 24.65
N LEU A 341 -18.07 9.81 25.26
CA LEU A 341 -19.06 10.68 25.87
C LEU A 341 -19.27 11.84 24.91
N LYS A 342 -20.52 12.16 24.57
CA LYS A 342 -20.83 13.32 23.75
C LYS A 342 -20.39 14.58 24.52
N PRO A 343 -19.59 15.51 23.95
CA PRO A 343 -19.34 16.79 24.58
C PRO A 343 -20.68 17.54 24.69
N HIS A 344 -21.01 17.98 25.90
CA HIS A 344 -22.24 18.71 26.21
C HIS A 344 -22.24 20.14 25.68
#